data_AF-A0A1A2MFI3-F1
#
_entry.id   AF-A0A1A2MFI3-F1
#
_cell.length_a   1.000
_cell.length_b   1.000
_cell.length_c   1.000
_cell.angle_alpha   90.00
_cell.angle_beta   90.00
_cell.angle_gamma   90.00
#
_symmetry.space_group_name_H-M   'P 1'
#
loop_
_entity.id
_entity.type
_entity.pdbx_description
1 polymer ?
#
loop_
_entity_poly.entity_id
_entity_poly.type
_entity_poly.pdbx_seq_one_letter_code
_entity_poly.pdbx_strand_id
1 'polypeptide(L)'
;MSGAEVVRRSSYGPTSPRIGSRGATTRRRIAEVSLELFGRIGYVDTSVDALARAAGVSRATLYQYFRGKDDIFLELLEECREALYRVSRRIGPLGADATGFDNLHWWLGEWSWVFEKYSTMFIQWSAVASMDQTARDQITRSIRGYNRLIAARLKASEMEGLDPEAAAMMITGLVHDVNLFVHTGRAYGRSTQDVVDTLSVFLQSMLYPATRPEVLSGLDPPGRTEQRGTIAFAQPALPDLTGLSVEDRIAKLSKRSAQTVEGLVRAGTTRFNAYGYRRTSVEDIIDTAQVARGTFYKYFADKLDMLVAISADMRDQLAAIAGAADALDPVTDPEGLFDWLMRSYDFYECHFGSIEAWNGGVTDSPLIAAIGRASEAHFDSAAATMLARAPQHYPFDPVVSALILRASSTSVLNKAKEILHPVSGEELVRLTTSCVRRGFFGESG
;
A
#
# COMPACT_ATOMS: atom_id res chain seq x y z
N MET A 1 5.25 29.58 -42.09
CA MET A 1 6.26 29.65 -41.01
C MET A 1 6.63 28.24 -40.65
N SER A 2 7.87 27.84 -40.93
CA SER A 2 8.37 26.48 -40.77
C SER A 2 8.34 26.05 -39.31
N GLY A 3 7.72 24.91 -39.02
CA GLY A 3 7.87 24.21 -37.75
C GLY A 3 9.33 23.81 -37.58
N ALA A 4 10.03 24.44 -36.64
CA ALA A 4 11.37 24.02 -36.27
C ALA A 4 11.26 22.60 -35.68
N GLU A 5 11.72 21.62 -36.46
CA GLU A 5 11.92 20.26 -35.99
C GLU A 5 12.90 20.32 -34.82
N VAL A 6 12.43 20.01 -33.60
CA VAL A 6 13.31 19.93 -32.43
C VAL A 6 14.26 18.76 -32.68
N VAL A 7 15.45 19.05 -33.20
CA VAL A 7 16.52 18.07 -33.41
C VAL A 7 16.90 17.52 -32.04
N ARG A 8 16.33 16.37 -31.70
CA ARG A 8 16.63 15.65 -30.47
C ARG A 8 17.99 14.96 -30.65
N ARG A 9 18.96 15.34 -29.84
CA ARG A 9 20.20 14.56 -29.71
C ARG A 9 19.86 13.18 -29.13
N SER A 10 20.58 12.16 -29.59
CA SER A 10 20.42 10.76 -29.18
C SER A 10 20.32 10.60 -27.65
N SER A 11 19.34 9.81 -27.20
CA SER A 11 18.95 9.49 -25.82
C SER A 11 20.01 9.71 -24.73
N TYR A 12 19.72 10.61 -23.79
CA TYR A 12 20.48 10.87 -22.56
C TYR A 12 20.11 9.88 -21.45
N GLY A 13 20.15 8.57 -21.73
CA GLY A 13 20.03 7.55 -20.69
C GLY A 13 21.25 7.53 -19.75
N PRO A 14 21.16 6.85 -18.59
CA PRO A 14 22.27 6.72 -17.64
C PRO A 14 23.53 6.07 -18.22
N THR A 15 23.43 5.45 -19.40
CA THR A 15 24.54 4.87 -20.18
C THR A 15 25.01 5.72 -21.38
N SER A 16 24.52 6.96 -21.52
CA SER A 16 24.86 7.80 -22.68
C SER A 16 26.24 8.46 -22.52
N PRO A 17 27.26 8.15 -23.35
CA PRO A 17 28.66 8.55 -23.13
C PRO A 17 28.95 10.05 -23.32
N ARG A 18 27.93 10.92 -23.43
CA ARG A 18 28.06 12.31 -23.93
C ARG A 18 27.58 13.39 -22.96
N ILE A 19 27.40 13.08 -21.68
CA ILE A 19 27.14 14.11 -20.66
C ILE A 19 28.42 14.33 -19.86
N GLY A 20 29.08 15.47 -20.06
CA GLY A 20 30.17 15.89 -19.18
C GLY A 20 29.68 16.05 -17.74
N SER A 21 30.57 16.01 -16.75
CA SER A 21 30.23 16.05 -15.31
C SER A 21 29.16 17.09 -14.95
N ARG A 22 29.25 18.30 -15.52
CA ARG A 22 28.27 19.39 -15.32
C ARG A 22 26.84 19.03 -15.77
N GLY A 23 26.69 18.32 -16.87
CA GLY A 23 25.37 17.91 -17.36
C GLY A 23 24.76 16.80 -16.49
N ALA A 24 25.59 15.89 -15.96
CA ALA A 24 25.13 14.84 -15.05
C ALA A 24 24.66 15.46 -13.72
N THR A 25 25.40 16.44 -13.19
CA THR A 25 24.96 17.23 -12.02
C THR A 25 23.65 17.95 -12.28
N THR A 26 23.48 18.54 -13.48
CA THR A 26 22.24 19.25 -13.82
C THR A 26 21.06 18.30 -13.94
N ARG A 27 21.23 17.14 -14.59
CA ARG A 27 20.20 16.11 -14.72
C ARG A 27 19.75 15.61 -13.34
N ARG A 28 20.71 15.26 -12.48
CA ARG A 28 20.45 14.82 -11.10
C ARG A 28 19.69 15.88 -10.30
N ARG A 29 20.11 17.15 -10.38
CA ARG A 29 19.43 18.25 -9.70
C ARG A 29 17.97 18.39 -10.16
N ILE A 30 17.69 18.22 -11.45
CA ILE A 30 16.31 18.24 -11.96
C ILE A 30 15.51 17.10 -11.32
N ALA A 31 16.04 15.87 -11.30
CA ALA A 31 15.37 14.72 -10.71
C ALA A 31 15.11 14.87 -9.20
N GLU A 32 16.11 15.31 -8.43
CA GLU A 32 16.00 15.54 -6.97
C GLU A 32 14.91 16.57 -6.65
N VAL A 33 14.93 17.72 -7.33
CA VAL A 33 13.92 18.76 -7.13
C VAL A 33 12.53 18.31 -7.60
N SER A 34 12.46 17.51 -8.65
CA SER A 34 11.20 16.90 -9.08
C SER A 34 10.62 15.98 -8.02
N LEU A 35 11.43 15.14 -7.40
CA LEU A 35 10.99 14.24 -6.33
C LEU A 35 10.40 15.02 -5.15
N GLU A 36 11.08 16.08 -4.70
CA GLU A 36 10.57 16.97 -3.65
C GLU A 36 9.24 17.64 -4.04
N LEU A 37 9.14 18.13 -5.28
CA LEU A 37 7.94 18.83 -5.73
C LEU A 37 6.74 17.89 -5.86
N PHE A 38 6.97 16.68 -6.40
CA PHE A 38 5.95 15.63 -6.44
C PHE A 38 5.45 15.27 -5.04
N GLY A 39 6.33 15.23 -4.04
CA GLY A 39 5.95 14.93 -2.65
C GLY A 39 5.13 16.04 -2.01
N ARG A 40 5.46 17.30 -2.31
CA ARG A 40 4.80 18.47 -1.69
C ARG A 40 3.43 18.81 -2.28
N ILE A 41 3.30 18.77 -3.60
CA ILE A 41 2.08 19.22 -4.30
C ILE A 41 1.43 18.13 -5.16
N GLY A 42 1.93 16.90 -5.11
CA GLY A 42 1.41 15.78 -5.90
C GLY A 42 1.96 15.70 -7.32
N TYR A 43 1.92 14.51 -7.90
CA TYR A 43 2.42 14.26 -9.25
C TYR A 43 1.56 14.94 -10.32
N VAL A 44 0.23 14.86 -10.16
CA VAL A 44 -0.74 15.37 -11.14
C VAL A 44 -0.64 16.89 -11.26
N ASP A 45 -0.58 17.60 -10.14
CA ASP A 45 -0.59 19.07 -10.09
C ASP A 45 0.78 19.70 -10.36
N THR A 46 1.84 18.88 -10.43
CA THR A 46 3.17 19.35 -10.82
C THR A 46 3.26 19.60 -12.33
N SER A 47 3.66 20.82 -12.71
CA SER A 47 3.88 21.22 -14.12
C SER A 47 5.37 21.30 -14.46
N VAL A 48 5.70 21.15 -15.76
CA VAL A 48 7.09 21.30 -16.26
C VAL A 48 7.67 22.69 -15.96
N ASP A 49 6.83 23.74 -15.98
CA ASP A 49 7.28 25.09 -15.66
C ASP A 49 7.62 25.23 -14.17
N ALA A 50 6.84 24.59 -13.28
CA ALA A 50 7.16 24.54 -11.85
C ALA A 50 8.47 23.77 -11.60
N LEU A 51 8.69 22.65 -12.29
CA LEU A 51 9.93 21.88 -12.24
C LEU A 51 11.14 22.69 -12.70
N ALA A 52 11.04 23.37 -13.85
CA ALA A 52 12.13 24.18 -14.39
C ALA A 52 12.51 25.32 -13.43
N ARG A 53 11.51 26.02 -12.88
CA ARG A 53 11.74 27.07 -11.87
C ARG A 53 12.41 26.54 -10.62
N ALA A 54 11.89 25.44 -10.06
CA ALA A 54 12.43 24.84 -8.85
C ALA A 54 13.87 24.35 -9.07
N ALA A 55 14.16 23.74 -10.22
CA ALA A 55 15.50 23.29 -10.58
C ALA A 55 16.43 24.43 -11.02
N GLY A 56 15.99 25.68 -11.07
CA GLY A 56 16.80 26.82 -11.50
C GLY A 56 17.34 26.66 -12.93
N VAL A 57 16.50 26.17 -13.85
CA VAL A 57 16.82 26.01 -15.28
C VAL A 57 15.71 26.61 -16.15
N SER A 58 16.02 26.90 -17.42
CA SER A 58 14.97 27.28 -18.37
C SER A 58 14.13 26.06 -18.76
N ARG A 59 12.89 26.28 -19.22
CA ARG A 59 12.05 25.21 -19.78
C ARG A 59 12.74 24.50 -20.95
N ALA A 60 13.43 25.26 -21.81
CA ALA A 60 14.20 24.71 -22.92
C ALA A 60 15.34 23.81 -22.41
N THR A 61 16.02 24.20 -21.33
CA THR A 61 17.07 23.39 -20.70
C THR A 61 16.50 22.12 -20.09
N LEU A 62 15.35 22.16 -19.40
CA LEU A 62 14.72 20.95 -18.87
C LEU A 62 14.41 19.96 -20.01
N TYR A 63 13.84 20.45 -21.12
CA TYR A 63 13.56 19.61 -22.29
C TYR A 63 14.81 19.06 -23.00
N GLN A 64 16.00 19.62 -22.74
CA GLN A 64 17.25 19.02 -23.22
C GLN A 64 17.58 17.72 -22.46
N TYR A 65 17.15 17.59 -21.21
CA TYR A 65 17.40 16.41 -20.38
C TYR A 65 16.23 15.43 -20.37
N PHE A 66 15.00 15.94 -20.28
CA PHE A 66 13.80 15.13 -20.07
C PHE A 66 12.69 15.48 -21.04
N ARG A 67 11.95 14.49 -21.54
CA ARG A 67 10.80 14.71 -22.45
C ARG A 67 9.62 15.40 -21.77
N GLY A 68 9.54 15.30 -20.45
CA GLY A 68 8.46 15.82 -19.61
C GLY A 68 8.57 15.28 -18.19
N LYS A 69 7.54 15.52 -17.38
CA LYS A 69 7.51 15.05 -15.99
C LYS A 69 7.43 13.52 -15.88
N ASP A 70 6.80 12.83 -16.84
CA ASP A 70 6.72 11.37 -16.86
C ASP A 70 8.10 10.73 -17.05
N ASP A 71 8.94 11.32 -17.92
CA ASP A 71 10.32 10.86 -18.15
C ASP A 71 11.19 11.03 -16.89
N ILE A 72 10.97 12.11 -16.13
CA ILE A 72 11.64 12.33 -14.83
C ILE A 72 11.15 11.30 -13.80
N PHE A 73 9.85 11.03 -13.75
CA PHE A 73 9.28 10.05 -12.84
C PHE A 73 9.80 8.63 -13.12
N LEU A 74 9.91 8.24 -14.39
CA LEU A 74 10.50 6.95 -14.79
C LEU A 74 11.97 6.84 -14.39
N GLU A 75 12.75 7.92 -14.48
CA GLU A 75 14.14 7.95 -13.99
C GLU A 75 14.19 7.76 -12.47
N LEU A 76 13.35 8.46 -11.70
CA LEU A 76 13.26 8.31 -10.25
C LEU A 76 12.84 6.91 -9.82
N LEU A 77 11.91 6.27 -10.54
CA LEU A 77 11.53 4.88 -10.32
C LEU A 77 12.72 3.93 -10.52
N GLU A 78 13.51 4.16 -11.58
CA GLU A 78 14.69 3.36 -11.85
C GLU A 78 15.78 3.56 -10.78
N GLU A 79 16.01 4.80 -10.33
CA GLU A 79 16.91 5.09 -9.21
C GLU A 79 16.47 4.41 -7.90
N CYS A 80 15.17 4.41 -7.61
CA CYS A 80 14.58 3.72 -6.47
C CYS A 80 14.79 2.21 -6.59
N ARG A 81 14.48 1.63 -7.76
CA ARG A 81 14.70 0.21 -8.06
C ARG A 81 16.16 -0.17 -7.84
N GLU A 82 17.10 0.58 -8.40
CA GLU A 82 18.52 0.31 -8.21
C GLU A 82 18.94 0.40 -6.74
N ALA A 83 18.41 1.36 -5.97
CA ALA A 83 18.68 1.49 -4.55
C ALA A 83 18.22 0.25 -3.77
N LEU A 84 16.99 -0.22 -4.01
CA LEU A 84 16.47 -1.45 -3.41
C LEU A 84 17.33 -2.67 -3.78
N TYR A 85 17.74 -2.80 -5.05
CA TYR A 85 18.63 -3.89 -5.49
C TYR A 85 20.04 -3.80 -4.91
N ARG A 86 20.55 -2.61 -4.59
CA ARG A 86 21.84 -2.44 -3.91
C ARG A 86 21.74 -2.92 -2.46
N VAL A 87 20.69 -2.51 -1.76
CA VAL A 87 20.41 -2.97 -0.38
C VAL A 87 20.27 -4.49 -0.36
N SER A 88 19.44 -5.06 -1.24
CA SER A 88 19.20 -6.51 -1.26
C SER A 88 20.42 -7.35 -1.63
N ARG A 89 21.41 -6.80 -2.33
CA ARG A 89 22.70 -7.48 -2.61
C ARG A 89 23.65 -7.50 -1.41
N ARG A 90 23.47 -6.59 -0.46
CA ARG A 90 24.34 -6.43 0.70
C ARG A 90 23.86 -7.17 1.96
N ILE A 91 22.65 -7.73 1.93
CA ILE A 91 22.13 -8.56 3.03
C ILE A 91 23.13 -9.68 3.32
N GLY A 92 23.47 -9.87 4.58
CA GLY A 92 24.26 -11.01 5.04
C GLY A 92 23.48 -12.33 4.96
N PRO A 93 24.03 -13.44 5.51
CA PRO A 93 23.28 -14.68 5.64
C PRO A 93 22.05 -14.48 6.54
N LEU A 94 20.91 -15.00 6.11
CA LEU A 94 19.71 -15.11 6.95
C LEU A 94 19.70 -16.46 7.67
N GLY A 95 19.01 -16.56 8.79
CA GLY A 95 18.91 -17.80 9.57
C GLY A 95 18.22 -17.60 10.92
N ALA A 96 18.03 -18.70 11.65
CA ALA A 96 17.34 -18.71 12.95
C ALA A 96 18.18 -18.17 14.12
N ASP A 97 19.43 -17.75 13.88
CA ASP A 97 20.36 -17.27 14.90
C ASP A 97 20.41 -15.74 14.99
N ALA A 98 21.17 -15.23 15.95
CA ALA A 98 21.33 -13.80 16.18
C ALA A 98 21.93 -13.06 14.99
N THR A 99 22.87 -13.67 14.25
CA THR A 99 23.47 -13.04 13.06
C THR A 99 22.46 -12.93 11.93
N GLY A 100 21.65 -13.98 11.71
CA GLY A 100 20.55 -13.98 10.75
C GLY A 100 19.52 -12.91 11.06
N PHE A 101 19.15 -12.78 12.34
CA PHE A 101 18.23 -11.75 12.81
C PHE A 101 18.78 -10.33 12.63
N ASP A 102 20.05 -10.08 13.00
CA ASP A 102 20.70 -8.77 12.81
C ASP A 102 20.75 -8.39 11.31
N ASN A 103 21.01 -9.35 10.43
CA ASN A 103 21.00 -9.13 8.97
C ASN A 103 19.60 -8.82 8.43
N LEU A 104 18.57 -9.48 8.95
CA LEU A 104 17.17 -9.19 8.62
C LEU A 104 16.78 -7.78 9.10
N HIS A 105 17.06 -7.45 10.36
CA HIS A 105 16.78 -6.14 10.94
C HIS A 105 17.48 -5.01 10.18
N TRP A 106 18.78 -5.16 9.91
CA TRP A 106 19.54 -4.22 9.09
C TRP A 106 18.92 -4.05 7.70
N TRP A 107 18.55 -5.16 7.05
CA TRP A 107 17.91 -5.11 5.73
C TRP A 107 16.62 -4.29 5.76
N LEU A 108 15.77 -4.51 6.75
CA LEU A 108 14.50 -3.78 6.92
C LEU A 108 14.72 -2.29 7.21
N GLY A 109 15.76 -1.94 7.98
CA GLY A 109 16.18 -0.56 8.21
C GLY A 109 16.59 0.15 6.92
N GLU A 110 17.49 -0.46 6.14
CA GLU A 110 17.94 0.09 4.86
C GLU A 110 16.81 0.18 3.83
N TRP A 111 15.91 -0.80 3.81
CA TRP A 111 14.74 -0.81 2.93
C TRP A 111 13.81 0.36 3.27
N SER A 112 13.54 0.57 4.56
CA SER A 112 12.72 1.69 5.04
C SER A 112 13.36 3.04 4.74
N TRP A 113 14.70 3.16 4.81
CA TRP A 113 15.41 4.38 4.40
C TRP A 113 15.27 4.68 2.89
N VAL A 114 15.38 3.64 2.04
CA VAL A 114 15.10 3.80 0.60
C VAL A 114 13.64 4.20 0.39
N PHE A 115 12.71 3.59 1.14
CA PHE A 115 11.31 3.95 1.08
C PHE A 115 11.07 5.41 1.44
N GLU A 116 11.65 5.90 2.54
CA GLU A 116 11.51 7.29 3.00
C GLU A 116 11.91 8.28 1.90
N LYS A 117 13.10 8.07 1.32
CA LYS A 117 13.61 8.92 0.23
C LYS A 117 12.66 8.95 -0.97
N TYR A 118 12.11 7.80 -1.37
CA TYR A 118 11.27 7.67 -2.57
C TYR A 118 9.78 7.51 -2.28
N SER A 119 9.32 7.85 -1.07
CA SER A 119 7.96 7.60 -0.57
C SER A 119 6.89 8.13 -1.52
N THR A 120 7.15 9.29 -2.11
CA THR A 120 6.30 9.91 -3.14
C THR A 120 6.04 9.00 -4.34
N MET A 121 7.03 8.23 -4.79
CA MET A 121 6.88 7.31 -5.94
C MET A 121 5.93 6.17 -5.62
N PHE A 122 5.90 5.73 -4.35
CA PHE A 122 5.00 4.69 -3.87
C PHE A 122 3.58 5.22 -3.60
N ILE A 123 3.46 6.43 -3.04
CA ILE A 123 2.15 7.07 -2.77
C ILE A 123 1.45 7.45 -4.08
N GLN A 124 2.17 8.04 -5.03
CA GLN A 124 1.62 8.49 -6.31
C GLN A 124 1.57 7.36 -7.36
N TRP A 125 1.90 6.13 -6.96
CA TRP A 125 1.94 4.96 -7.84
C TRP A 125 0.63 4.73 -8.57
N SER A 126 -0.51 4.76 -7.88
CA SER A 126 -1.82 4.53 -8.49
C SER A 126 -2.14 5.55 -9.58
N ALA A 127 -1.78 6.82 -9.36
CA ALA A 127 -1.91 7.88 -10.34
C ALA A 127 -1.07 7.59 -11.59
N VAL A 128 0.19 7.17 -11.46
CA VAL A 128 1.10 6.93 -12.60
C VAL A 128 0.85 5.59 -13.29
N ALA A 129 0.66 4.51 -12.55
CA ALA A 129 0.36 3.18 -13.09
C ALA A 129 -0.92 3.21 -13.93
N SER A 130 -1.89 4.04 -13.57
CA SER A 130 -3.09 4.24 -14.37
C SER A 130 -2.80 4.91 -15.73
N MET A 131 -1.78 5.78 -15.83
CA MET A 131 -1.50 6.64 -16.98
C MET A 131 -0.72 5.96 -18.11
N ASP A 132 0.13 4.96 -17.83
CA ASP A 132 0.96 4.28 -18.83
C ASP A 132 1.10 2.77 -18.57
N GLN A 133 0.62 1.96 -19.53
CA GLN A 133 0.76 0.50 -19.49
C GLN A 133 2.22 0.06 -19.48
N THR A 134 3.11 0.79 -20.17
CA THR A 134 4.52 0.46 -20.28
C THR A 134 5.21 0.61 -18.92
N ALA A 135 4.89 1.69 -18.20
CA ALA A 135 5.36 1.90 -16.84
C ALA A 135 4.87 0.77 -15.94
N ARG A 136 3.56 0.45 -15.96
CA ARG A 136 2.99 -0.69 -15.20
C ARG A 136 3.78 -1.98 -15.42
N ASP A 137 3.97 -2.37 -16.69
CA ASP A 137 4.68 -3.60 -17.04
C ASP A 137 6.16 -3.59 -16.60
N GLN A 138 6.82 -2.42 -16.60
CA GLN A 138 8.20 -2.29 -16.13
C GLN A 138 8.30 -2.46 -14.60
N ILE A 139 7.39 -1.88 -13.83
CA ILE A 139 7.35 -2.05 -12.38
C ILE A 139 7.01 -3.49 -12.01
N THR A 140 5.99 -4.09 -12.61
CA THR A 140 5.62 -5.49 -12.31
C THR A 140 6.80 -6.44 -12.57
N ARG A 141 7.55 -6.25 -13.67
CA ARG A 141 8.79 -6.99 -13.92
C ARG A 141 9.87 -6.73 -12.88
N SER A 142 10.00 -5.49 -12.42
CA SER A 142 10.99 -5.09 -11.41
C SER A 142 10.72 -5.73 -10.05
N ILE A 143 9.46 -5.73 -9.61
CA ILE A 143 9.01 -6.39 -8.37
C ILE A 143 9.25 -7.89 -8.46
N ARG A 144 8.85 -8.54 -9.57
CA ARG A 144 9.12 -9.97 -9.80
C ARG A 144 10.62 -10.30 -9.71
N GLY A 145 11.46 -9.48 -10.34
CA GLY A 145 12.91 -9.66 -10.27
C GLY A 145 13.47 -9.51 -8.85
N TYR A 146 12.93 -8.57 -8.08
CA TYR A 146 13.34 -8.35 -6.69
C TYR A 146 12.92 -9.52 -5.80
N ASN A 147 11.68 -9.99 -5.94
CA ASN A 147 11.16 -11.12 -5.17
C ASN A 147 11.94 -12.41 -5.47
N ARG A 148 12.33 -12.67 -6.72
CA ARG A 148 13.19 -13.81 -7.06
C ARG A 148 14.57 -13.74 -6.40
N LEU A 149 15.15 -12.54 -6.29
CA LEU A 149 16.43 -12.36 -5.62
C LEU A 149 16.32 -12.66 -4.12
N ILE A 150 15.25 -12.19 -3.47
CA ILE A 150 14.98 -12.49 -2.06
C ILE A 150 14.68 -13.99 -1.87
N ALA A 151 13.85 -14.58 -2.73
CA ALA A 151 13.52 -16.01 -2.70
C ALA A 151 14.76 -16.90 -2.82
N ALA A 152 15.71 -16.56 -3.70
CA ALA A 152 16.97 -17.27 -3.82
C ALA A 152 17.80 -17.22 -2.53
N ARG A 153 17.78 -16.09 -1.81
CA ARG A 153 18.43 -15.97 -0.49
C ARG A 153 17.73 -16.79 0.58
N LEU A 154 16.40 -16.72 0.64
CA LEU A 154 15.60 -17.50 1.59
C LEU A 154 15.81 -19.00 1.39
N LYS A 155 15.84 -19.46 0.12
CA LYS A 155 16.13 -20.85 -0.23
C LYS A 155 17.51 -21.31 0.25
N ALA A 156 18.51 -20.42 0.27
CA ALA A 156 19.85 -20.71 0.75
C ALA A 156 19.99 -20.68 2.28
N SER A 157 18.93 -20.27 3.01
CA SER A 157 18.94 -20.06 4.46
C SER A 157 18.18 -21.13 5.26
N GLU A 158 17.96 -22.31 4.66
CA GLU A 158 17.32 -23.47 5.33
C GLU A 158 15.95 -23.16 5.96
N MET A 159 15.16 -22.29 5.31
CA MET A 159 13.79 -21.99 5.72
C MET A 159 12.90 -23.23 5.58
N GLU A 160 12.04 -23.49 6.57
CA GLU A 160 11.11 -24.62 6.59
C GLU A 160 9.65 -24.16 6.50
N GLY A 161 8.79 -24.99 5.89
CA GLY A 161 7.33 -24.85 5.91
C GLY A 161 6.72 -23.69 5.11
N LEU A 162 7.52 -22.98 4.29
CA LEU A 162 7.03 -21.96 3.35
C LEU A 162 7.75 -22.13 2.00
N ASP A 163 7.05 -21.82 0.90
CA ASP A 163 7.71 -21.67 -0.39
C ASP A 163 8.55 -20.37 -0.41
N PRO A 164 9.82 -20.39 -0.85
CA PRO A 164 10.67 -19.19 -0.84
C PRO A 164 10.15 -18.04 -1.70
N GLU A 165 9.46 -18.29 -2.81
CA GLU A 165 8.89 -17.22 -3.64
C GLU A 165 7.66 -16.60 -2.96
N ALA A 166 6.81 -17.43 -2.37
CA ALA A 166 5.68 -16.99 -1.55
C ALA A 166 6.14 -16.17 -0.34
N ALA A 167 7.16 -16.64 0.40
CA ALA A 167 7.72 -15.92 1.54
C ALA A 167 8.33 -14.57 1.13
N ALA A 168 9.11 -14.54 0.04
CA ALA A 168 9.68 -13.29 -0.49
C ALA A 168 8.58 -12.29 -0.88
N MET A 169 7.48 -12.76 -1.47
CA MET A 169 6.33 -11.92 -1.77
C MET A 169 5.68 -11.35 -0.51
N MET A 170 5.41 -12.19 0.49
CA MET A 170 4.82 -11.76 1.75
C MET A 170 5.69 -10.69 2.41
N ILE A 171 7.00 -10.92 2.54
CA ILE A 171 7.94 -9.94 3.09
C ILE A 171 7.84 -8.63 2.31
N THR A 172 8.02 -8.67 0.99
CA THR A 172 8.08 -7.43 0.20
C THR A 172 6.80 -6.62 0.22
N GLY A 173 5.64 -7.29 0.23
CA GLY A 173 4.35 -6.62 0.37
C GLY A 173 4.15 -6.02 1.76
N LEU A 174 4.48 -6.76 2.82
CA LEU A 174 4.34 -6.29 4.20
C LEU A 174 5.24 -5.10 4.50
N VAL A 175 6.53 -5.20 4.16
CA VAL A 175 7.49 -4.11 4.41
C VAL A 175 7.05 -2.85 3.66
N HIS A 176 6.49 -3.00 2.45
CA HIS A 176 5.94 -1.89 1.68
C HIS A 176 4.70 -1.27 2.28
N ASP A 177 3.68 -2.05 2.60
CA ASP A 177 2.42 -1.50 3.09
C ASP A 177 2.62 -0.83 4.46
N VAL A 178 3.39 -1.43 5.37
CA VAL A 178 3.62 -0.83 6.69
C VAL A 178 4.44 0.47 6.57
N ASN A 179 5.45 0.53 5.71
CA ASN A 179 6.15 1.79 5.42
C ASN A 179 5.23 2.83 4.76
N LEU A 180 4.34 2.41 3.86
CA LEU A 180 3.35 3.30 3.26
C LEU A 180 2.42 3.87 4.34
N PHE A 181 2.00 3.07 5.32
CA PHE A 181 1.17 3.53 6.43
C PHE A 181 1.88 4.58 7.28
N VAL A 182 3.18 4.42 7.56
CA VAL A 182 3.97 5.45 8.25
C VAL A 182 3.95 6.77 7.47
N HIS A 183 4.28 6.73 6.17
CA HIS A 183 4.42 7.93 5.34
C HIS A 183 3.09 8.59 4.95
N THR A 184 1.97 7.89 5.14
CA THR A 184 0.62 8.42 4.91
C THR A 184 -0.09 8.84 6.20
N GLY A 185 0.63 8.83 7.34
CA GLY A 185 0.09 9.23 8.64
C GLY A 185 -0.91 8.22 9.21
N ARG A 186 -0.84 6.97 8.77
CA ARG A 186 -1.70 5.83 9.19
C ARG A 186 -1.02 4.91 10.21
N ALA A 187 0.15 5.29 10.73
CA ALA A 187 0.85 4.55 11.77
C ALA A 187 0.63 5.11 13.19
N TYR A 188 -0.33 6.03 13.38
CA TYR A 188 -0.77 6.52 14.69
C TYR A 188 0.35 7.04 15.62
N GLY A 189 1.34 7.72 15.03
CA GLY A 189 2.48 8.28 15.74
C GLY A 189 3.67 7.32 15.89
N ARG A 190 3.59 6.09 15.36
CA ARG A 190 4.73 5.17 15.31
C ARG A 190 5.76 5.60 14.29
N SER A 191 7.01 5.50 14.70
CA SER A 191 8.19 5.81 13.90
C SER A 191 8.52 4.68 12.93
N THR A 192 9.34 4.98 11.93
CA THR A 192 9.93 3.96 11.06
C THR A 192 10.72 2.91 11.86
N GLN A 193 11.36 3.31 12.97
CA GLN A 193 12.11 2.37 13.81
C GLN A 193 11.17 1.39 14.52
N ASP A 194 10.05 1.87 15.08
CA ASP A 194 9.05 1.02 15.74
C ASP A 194 8.52 -0.06 14.78
N VAL A 195 8.32 0.34 13.52
CA VAL A 195 7.95 -0.55 12.42
C VAL A 195 9.03 -1.57 12.11
N VAL A 196 10.28 -1.13 11.93
CA VAL A 196 11.41 -2.02 11.63
C VAL A 196 11.60 -3.04 12.75
N ASP A 197 11.55 -2.63 14.02
CA ASP A 197 11.77 -3.52 15.16
C ASP A 197 10.69 -4.60 15.24
N THR A 198 9.42 -4.20 15.23
CA THR A 198 8.29 -5.14 15.33
C THR A 198 8.22 -6.06 14.11
N LEU A 199 8.43 -5.52 12.90
CA LEU A 199 8.40 -6.30 11.67
C LEU A 199 9.58 -7.27 11.58
N SER A 200 10.75 -6.92 12.11
CA SER A 200 11.91 -7.83 12.18
C SER A 200 11.59 -9.06 13.00
N VAL A 201 10.99 -8.89 14.18
CA VAL A 201 10.58 -10.01 15.02
C VAL A 201 9.49 -10.83 14.35
N PHE A 202 8.48 -10.18 13.78
CA PHE A 202 7.39 -10.88 13.10
C PHE A 202 7.93 -11.73 11.94
N LEU A 203 8.78 -11.16 11.09
CA LEU A 203 9.36 -11.86 9.94
C LEU A 203 10.36 -12.94 10.37
N GLN A 204 11.11 -12.73 11.44
CA GLN A 204 12.01 -13.74 11.99
C GLN A 204 11.22 -14.97 12.45
N SER A 205 10.17 -14.78 13.25
CA SER A 205 9.28 -15.86 13.71
C SER A 205 8.54 -16.51 12.55
N MET A 206 8.11 -15.71 11.57
CA MET A 206 7.46 -16.20 10.36
C MET A 206 8.40 -17.10 9.55
N LEU A 207 9.66 -16.71 9.32
CA LEU A 207 10.60 -17.46 8.48
C LEU A 207 11.22 -18.64 9.24
N TYR A 208 11.53 -18.44 10.52
CA TYR A 208 12.27 -19.37 11.37
C TYR A 208 11.52 -19.58 12.70
N PRO A 209 10.43 -20.37 12.72
CA PRO A 209 9.62 -20.55 13.93
C PRO A 209 10.39 -21.20 15.09
N ALA A 210 11.48 -21.91 14.80
CA ALA A 210 12.39 -22.46 15.82
C ALA A 210 13.40 -21.44 16.40
N THR A 211 13.30 -20.14 16.03
CA THR A 211 14.16 -19.08 16.57
C THR A 211 14.03 -19.03 18.09
N ARG A 212 15.16 -19.02 18.79
CA ARG A 212 15.19 -18.97 20.24
C ARG A 212 14.72 -17.60 20.74
N PRO A 213 13.94 -17.51 21.84
CA PRO A 213 13.48 -16.22 22.38
C PRO A 213 14.61 -15.22 22.69
N GLU A 214 15.79 -15.71 23.05
CA GLU A 214 16.98 -14.87 23.33
C GLU A 214 17.49 -14.11 22.10
N VAL A 215 17.21 -14.59 20.88
CA VAL A 215 17.56 -13.89 19.63
C VAL A 215 16.68 -12.67 19.43
N LEU A 216 15.40 -12.77 19.81
CA LEU A 216 14.40 -11.72 19.61
C LEU A 216 14.48 -10.63 20.67
N SER A 217 14.94 -10.96 21.88
CA SER A 217 14.95 -10.06 23.04
C SER A 217 15.98 -8.93 22.99
N GLY A 218 16.84 -8.89 21.96
CA GLY A 218 17.80 -7.81 21.72
C GLY A 218 17.15 -6.48 21.30
N LEU A 219 15.91 -6.53 20.79
CA LEU A 219 15.12 -5.34 20.49
C LEU A 219 14.17 -5.05 21.67
N ASP A 220 14.22 -3.81 22.16
CA ASP A 220 13.29 -3.30 23.15
C ASP A 220 12.12 -2.61 22.43
N PRO A 221 10.90 -3.17 22.45
CA PRO A 221 9.78 -2.52 21.79
C PRO A 221 9.41 -1.22 22.53
N PRO A 222 9.10 -0.13 21.81
CA PRO A 222 8.59 1.09 22.42
C PRO A 222 7.35 0.79 23.29
N GLY A 223 7.33 1.27 24.53
CA GLY A 223 6.18 1.06 25.44
C GLY A 223 6.23 -0.20 26.30
N ARG A 224 7.37 -0.92 26.35
CA ARG A 224 7.60 -2.09 27.24
C ARG A 224 7.22 -1.85 28.72
N THR A 225 7.23 -0.60 29.18
CA THR A 225 6.88 -0.19 30.56
C THR A 225 5.47 0.37 30.72
N GLU A 226 4.77 0.76 29.65
CA GLU A 226 3.47 1.45 29.71
C GLU A 226 2.26 0.58 29.36
N GLN A 227 2.45 -0.61 28.77
CA GLN A 227 1.34 -1.41 28.24
C GLN A 227 1.29 -2.83 28.80
N ARG A 228 0.85 -2.95 30.06
CA ARG A 228 -0.10 -4.03 30.40
C ARG A 228 -1.51 -3.43 30.36
N GLY A 229 -2.10 -3.41 29.17
CA GLY A 229 -3.56 -3.28 29.04
C GLY A 229 -4.16 -2.08 28.30
N THR A 230 -3.43 -1.27 27.53
CA THR A 230 -4.11 -0.23 26.72
C THR A 230 -3.46 0.02 25.37
N ILE A 231 -4.20 -0.34 24.31
CA ILE A 231 -3.92 -0.07 22.89
C ILE A 231 -4.31 1.39 22.58
N ALA A 232 -3.83 2.33 23.39
CA ALA A 232 -4.27 3.71 23.31
C ALA A 232 -3.52 4.42 22.19
N PHE A 233 -4.12 4.46 21.00
CA PHE A 233 -3.85 5.52 20.04
C PHE A 233 -5.12 6.32 19.78
N ALA A 234 -4.96 7.60 19.48
CA ALA A 234 -6.09 8.49 19.23
C ALA A 234 -6.87 8.02 18.00
N GLN A 235 -8.08 7.53 18.21
CA GLN A 235 -8.99 7.21 17.12
C GLN A 235 -9.61 8.50 16.58
N PRO A 236 -9.45 8.82 15.28
CA PRO A 236 -10.11 9.96 14.67
C PRO A 236 -11.63 9.85 14.84
N ALA A 237 -12.28 10.97 15.18
CA ALA A 237 -13.73 10.99 15.28
C ALA A 237 -14.36 10.64 13.91
N LEU A 238 -15.36 9.75 13.94
CA LEU A 238 -16.16 9.45 12.77
C LEU A 238 -16.95 10.72 12.37
N PRO A 239 -16.91 11.12 11.09
CA PRO A 239 -17.79 12.18 10.62
C PRO A 239 -19.27 11.73 10.70
N ASP A 240 -20.19 12.69 10.75
CA ASP A 240 -21.62 12.40 10.62
C ASP A 240 -21.91 11.93 9.19
N LEU A 241 -22.46 10.72 9.08
CA LEU A 241 -22.80 10.06 7.82
C LEU A 241 -24.31 9.88 7.65
N THR A 242 -25.10 10.44 8.57
CA THR A 242 -26.55 10.30 8.57
C THR A 242 -27.15 10.80 7.25
N GLY A 243 -27.88 9.93 6.54
CA GLY A 243 -28.51 10.27 5.27
C GLY A 243 -27.59 10.19 4.04
N LEU A 244 -26.32 9.81 4.21
CA LEU A 244 -25.34 9.78 3.14
C LEU A 244 -25.13 8.39 2.53
N SER A 245 -25.43 7.31 3.26
CA SER A 245 -25.25 5.94 2.81
C SER A 245 -26.17 5.56 1.64
N VAL A 246 -25.85 4.45 0.96
CA VAL A 246 -26.75 3.90 -0.06
C VAL A 246 -28.01 3.38 0.62
N GLU A 247 -27.88 2.77 1.80
CA GLU A 247 -29.01 2.27 2.59
C GLU A 247 -30.02 3.38 2.89
N ASP A 248 -29.56 4.53 3.40
CA ASP A 248 -30.40 5.70 3.67
C ASP A 248 -31.10 6.19 2.40
N ARG A 249 -30.37 6.17 1.28
CA ARG A 249 -30.86 6.65 -0.02
C ARG A 249 -31.94 5.74 -0.60
N ILE A 250 -31.87 4.43 -0.38
CA ILE A 250 -32.87 3.48 -0.88
C ILE A 250 -34.04 3.25 0.08
N ALA A 251 -33.89 3.57 1.36
CA ALA A 251 -34.89 3.29 2.41
C ALA A 251 -36.31 3.80 2.10
N LYS A 252 -36.42 4.93 1.37
CA LYS A 252 -37.71 5.55 1.00
C LYS A 252 -38.09 5.35 -0.46
N LEU A 253 -37.32 4.59 -1.22
CA LEU A 253 -37.54 4.37 -2.64
C LEU A 253 -38.44 3.16 -2.91
N SER A 254 -39.13 3.18 -4.05
CA SER A 254 -39.77 1.96 -4.54
C SER A 254 -38.73 0.89 -4.82
N LYS A 255 -39.10 -0.41 -4.71
CA LYS A 255 -38.19 -1.54 -4.99
C LYS A 255 -37.43 -1.40 -6.31
N ARG A 256 -38.10 -0.97 -7.39
CA ARG A 256 -37.48 -0.73 -8.70
C ARG A 256 -36.44 0.40 -8.66
N SER A 257 -36.73 1.48 -7.92
CA SER A 257 -35.81 2.60 -7.77
C SER A 257 -34.61 2.20 -6.92
N ALA A 258 -34.82 1.46 -5.82
CA ALA A 258 -33.74 0.91 -4.99
C ALA A 258 -32.79 0.03 -5.81
N GLN A 259 -33.33 -0.91 -6.59
CA GLN A 259 -32.54 -1.76 -7.51
C GLN A 259 -31.75 -0.94 -8.55
N THR A 260 -32.29 0.20 -8.99
CA THR A 260 -31.60 1.10 -9.92
C THR A 260 -30.41 1.79 -9.24
N VAL A 261 -30.58 2.24 -7.99
CA VAL A 261 -29.50 2.82 -7.17
C VAL A 261 -28.41 1.78 -6.92
N GLU A 262 -28.78 0.57 -6.50
CA GLU A 262 -27.83 -0.54 -6.29
C GLU A 262 -27.07 -0.90 -7.58
N GLY A 263 -27.75 -0.89 -8.73
CA GLY A 263 -27.12 -1.12 -10.04
C GLY A 263 -26.10 -0.04 -10.40
N LEU A 264 -26.44 1.23 -10.15
CA LEU A 264 -25.54 2.38 -10.35
C LEU A 264 -24.33 2.31 -9.41
N VAL A 265 -24.53 2.00 -8.13
CA VAL A 265 -23.46 1.84 -7.14
C VAL A 265 -22.52 0.71 -7.54
N ARG A 266 -23.05 -0.46 -7.90
CA ARG A 266 -22.25 -1.60 -8.36
C ARG A 266 -21.42 -1.27 -9.61
N ALA A 267 -22.02 -0.57 -10.57
CA ALA A 267 -21.31 -0.10 -11.76
C ALA A 267 -20.20 0.90 -11.40
N GLY A 268 -20.48 1.83 -10.47
CA GLY A 268 -19.52 2.78 -9.90
C GLY A 268 -18.32 2.07 -9.28
N THR A 269 -18.56 1.17 -8.31
CA THR A 269 -17.53 0.38 -7.64
C THR A 269 -16.69 -0.44 -8.64
N THR A 270 -17.34 -1.09 -9.61
CA THR A 270 -16.65 -1.85 -10.67
C THR A 270 -15.69 -0.96 -11.47
N ARG A 271 -16.13 0.24 -11.87
CA ARG A 271 -15.30 1.18 -12.62
C ARG A 271 -14.19 1.78 -11.76
N PHE A 272 -14.47 2.11 -10.51
CA PHE A 272 -13.47 2.60 -9.58
C PHE A 272 -12.37 1.56 -9.36
N ASN A 273 -12.70 0.29 -9.18
CA ASN A 273 -11.68 -0.76 -9.05
C ASN A 273 -10.84 -0.94 -10.31
N ALA A 274 -11.46 -0.89 -11.49
CA ALA A 274 -10.76 -1.13 -12.74
C ALA A 274 -9.86 0.04 -13.17
N TYR A 275 -10.28 1.28 -12.91
CA TYR A 275 -9.65 2.48 -13.50
C TYR A 275 -9.26 3.55 -12.47
N GLY A 276 -9.62 3.37 -11.20
CA GLY A 276 -9.52 4.38 -10.16
C GLY A 276 -10.63 5.43 -10.22
N TYR A 277 -10.88 6.10 -9.09
CA TYR A 277 -11.90 7.16 -8.99
C TYR A 277 -11.65 8.30 -9.98
N ARG A 278 -10.42 8.82 -10.09
CA ARG A 278 -10.12 10.02 -10.90
C ARG A 278 -10.45 9.84 -12.38
N ARG A 279 -10.17 8.66 -12.95
CA ARG A 279 -10.34 8.36 -14.37
C ARG A 279 -11.74 7.89 -14.76
N THR A 280 -12.52 7.46 -13.78
CA THR A 280 -13.90 7.06 -14.03
C THR A 280 -14.76 8.30 -14.26
N SER A 281 -15.47 8.38 -15.38
CA SER A 281 -16.48 9.41 -15.62
C SER A 281 -17.89 8.94 -15.24
N VAL A 282 -18.85 9.86 -15.11
CA VAL A 282 -20.27 9.48 -14.95
C VAL A 282 -20.77 8.69 -16.18
N GLU A 283 -20.25 8.98 -17.37
CA GLU A 283 -20.63 8.25 -18.59
C GLU A 283 -20.18 6.79 -18.54
N ASP A 284 -18.96 6.53 -18.07
CA ASP A 284 -18.46 5.15 -17.89
C ASP A 284 -19.36 4.34 -16.94
N ILE A 285 -19.89 5.00 -15.91
CA ILE A 285 -20.76 4.38 -14.89
C ILE A 285 -22.14 4.07 -15.47
N ILE A 286 -22.78 5.03 -16.14
CA ILE A 286 -24.12 4.80 -16.71
C ILE A 286 -24.08 3.80 -17.87
N ASP A 287 -23.00 3.78 -18.64
CA ASP A 287 -22.76 2.78 -19.69
C ASP A 287 -22.63 1.40 -19.07
N THR A 288 -21.88 1.25 -17.98
CA THR A 288 -21.79 -0.04 -17.26
C THR A 288 -23.10 -0.45 -16.61
N ALA A 289 -23.86 0.50 -16.05
CA ALA A 289 -25.17 0.25 -15.44
C ALA A 289 -26.29 0.05 -16.47
N GLN A 290 -26.03 0.34 -17.75
CA GLN A 290 -27.01 0.30 -18.85
C GLN A 290 -28.24 1.18 -18.55
N VAL A 291 -28.02 2.41 -18.08
CA VAL A 291 -29.08 3.39 -17.78
C VAL A 291 -28.85 4.71 -18.50
N ALA A 292 -29.92 5.49 -18.69
CA ALA A 292 -29.81 6.84 -19.24
C ALA A 292 -29.13 7.81 -18.26
N ARG A 293 -28.46 8.84 -18.79
CA ARG A 293 -27.79 9.89 -18.01
C ARG A 293 -28.69 10.53 -16.95
N GLY A 294 -29.95 10.83 -17.31
CA GLY A 294 -30.93 11.39 -16.37
C GLY A 294 -31.23 10.49 -15.17
N THR A 295 -31.05 9.18 -15.30
CA THR A 295 -31.22 8.22 -14.21
C THR A 295 -30.14 8.39 -13.15
N PHE A 296 -28.88 8.64 -13.53
CA PHE A 296 -27.81 8.91 -12.56
C PHE A 296 -28.14 10.16 -11.74
N TYR A 297 -28.39 11.28 -12.42
CA TYR A 297 -28.63 12.58 -11.76
C TYR A 297 -29.93 12.64 -10.97
N LYS A 298 -30.83 11.68 -11.15
CA LYS A 298 -32.00 11.50 -10.28
C LYS A 298 -31.61 11.03 -8.87
N TYR A 299 -30.53 10.26 -8.75
CA TYR A 299 -30.14 9.60 -7.50
C TYR A 299 -28.83 10.13 -6.92
N PHE A 300 -27.91 10.62 -7.74
CA PHE A 300 -26.62 11.13 -7.33
C PHE A 300 -26.35 12.50 -7.96
N ALA A 301 -25.92 13.47 -7.16
CA ALA A 301 -25.64 14.82 -7.66
C ALA A 301 -24.45 14.81 -8.64
N ASP A 302 -23.41 14.05 -8.30
CA ASP A 302 -22.21 13.87 -9.09
C ASP A 302 -21.48 12.57 -8.69
N LYS A 303 -20.29 12.36 -9.26
CA LYS A 303 -19.43 11.21 -8.94
C LYS A 303 -18.92 11.23 -7.48
N LEU A 304 -18.74 12.41 -6.88
CA LEU A 304 -18.29 12.54 -5.50
C LEU A 304 -19.41 12.15 -4.52
N ASP A 305 -20.65 12.56 -4.76
CA ASP A 305 -21.83 12.14 -3.99
C ASP A 305 -21.98 10.61 -4.00
N MET A 306 -21.78 9.97 -5.16
CA MET A 306 -21.74 8.50 -5.25
C MET A 306 -20.58 7.90 -4.43
N LEU A 307 -19.38 8.47 -4.51
CA LEU A 307 -18.24 7.98 -3.71
C LEU A 307 -18.46 8.16 -2.21
N VAL A 308 -19.12 9.23 -1.78
CA VAL A 308 -19.50 9.45 -0.37
C VAL A 308 -20.47 8.36 0.09
N ALA A 309 -21.50 8.06 -0.71
CA ALA A 309 -22.44 6.99 -0.38
C ALA A 309 -21.76 5.61 -0.31
N ILE A 310 -20.90 5.30 -1.28
CA ILE A 310 -20.10 4.07 -1.27
C ILE A 310 -19.18 4.01 -0.04
N SER A 311 -18.52 5.12 0.31
CA SER A 311 -17.60 5.17 1.46
C SER A 311 -18.33 5.02 2.81
N ALA A 312 -19.57 5.51 2.91
CA ALA A 312 -20.41 5.32 4.10
C ALA A 312 -20.78 3.84 4.28
N ASP A 313 -21.24 3.17 3.22
CA ASP A 313 -21.51 1.72 3.25
C ASP A 313 -20.25 0.91 3.57
N MET A 314 -19.11 1.27 2.96
CA MET A 314 -17.82 0.63 3.22
C MET A 314 -17.42 0.76 4.70
N ARG A 315 -17.70 1.89 5.34
CA ARG A 315 -17.43 2.10 6.76
C ARG A 315 -18.21 1.10 7.62
N ASP A 316 -19.48 0.86 7.31
CA ASP A 316 -20.31 -0.10 8.05
C ASP A 316 -19.85 -1.55 7.82
N GLN A 317 -19.48 -1.88 6.58
CA GLN A 317 -18.89 -3.19 6.26
C GLN A 317 -17.58 -3.42 7.02
N LEU A 318 -16.67 -2.45 7.02
CA LEU A 318 -15.39 -2.58 7.72
C LEU A 318 -15.56 -2.60 9.25
N ALA A 319 -16.53 -1.85 9.78
CA ALA A 319 -16.87 -1.90 11.21
C ALA A 319 -17.43 -3.28 11.62
N ALA A 320 -18.24 -3.91 10.77
CA ALA A 320 -18.71 -5.27 11.02
C ALA A 320 -17.57 -6.29 11.01
N ILE A 321 -16.60 -6.16 10.09
CA ILE A 321 -15.39 -6.99 10.07
C ILE A 321 -14.57 -6.74 11.35
N ALA A 322 -14.35 -5.49 11.73
CA ALA A 322 -13.64 -5.13 12.95
C ALA A 322 -14.30 -5.73 14.21
N GLY A 323 -15.62 -5.60 14.35
CA GLY A 323 -16.37 -6.15 15.49
C GLY A 323 -16.33 -7.68 15.59
N ALA A 324 -16.17 -8.39 14.47
CA ALA A 324 -15.99 -9.84 14.50
C ALA A 324 -14.66 -10.26 15.18
N ALA A 325 -13.66 -9.38 15.23
CA ALA A 325 -12.40 -9.65 15.93
C ALA A 325 -12.57 -9.69 17.46
N ASP A 326 -13.61 -9.06 18.01
CA ASP A 326 -13.85 -9.00 19.46
C ASP A 326 -14.11 -10.38 20.07
N ALA A 327 -14.72 -11.30 19.32
CA ALA A 327 -14.99 -12.66 19.80
C ALA A 327 -13.92 -13.68 19.39
N LEU A 328 -12.96 -13.29 18.54
CA LEU A 328 -11.98 -14.18 17.95
C LEU A 328 -10.75 -14.36 18.85
N ASP A 329 -10.41 -15.61 19.16
CA ASP A 329 -9.11 -16.00 19.69
C ASP A 329 -8.27 -16.58 18.53
N PRO A 330 -7.26 -15.84 18.03
CA PRO A 330 -6.52 -16.26 16.84
C PRO A 330 -5.61 -17.47 17.07
N VAL A 331 -5.40 -17.91 18.33
CA VAL A 331 -4.59 -19.08 18.67
C VAL A 331 -5.45 -20.34 18.72
N THR A 332 -6.60 -20.26 19.41
CA THR A 332 -7.47 -21.43 19.60
C THR A 332 -8.48 -21.63 18.47
N ASP A 333 -8.73 -20.61 17.64
CA ASP A 333 -9.66 -20.63 16.51
C ASP A 333 -8.98 -20.23 15.18
N PRO A 334 -8.15 -21.11 14.58
CA PRO A 334 -7.44 -20.81 13.33
C PRO A 334 -8.37 -20.70 12.11
N GLU A 335 -9.51 -21.40 12.09
CA GLU A 335 -10.51 -21.28 11.03
C GLU A 335 -11.24 -19.93 11.15
N GLY A 336 -11.60 -19.49 12.36
CA GLY A 336 -12.15 -18.15 12.58
C GLY A 336 -11.20 -17.03 12.17
N LEU A 337 -9.89 -17.19 12.40
CA LEU A 337 -8.86 -16.27 11.90
C LEU A 337 -8.81 -16.25 10.37
N PHE A 338 -8.85 -17.42 9.73
CA PHE A 338 -8.93 -17.53 8.27
C PHE A 338 -10.18 -16.83 7.73
N ASP A 339 -11.36 -17.09 8.27
CA ASP A 339 -12.62 -16.47 7.85
C ASP A 339 -12.62 -14.94 8.04
N TRP A 340 -12.01 -14.46 9.13
CA TRP A 340 -11.85 -13.03 9.37
C TRP A 340 -10.89 -12.38 8.37
N LEU A 341 -9.77 -13.03 8.05
CA LEU A 341 -8.83 -12.57 7.03
C LEU A 341 -9.44 -12.64 5.61
N MET A 342 -10.25 -13.66 5.31
CA MET A 342 -10.98 -13.79 4.04
C MET A 342 -11.96 -12.62 3.86
N ARG A 343 -12.79 -12.33 4.87
CA ARG A 343 -13.72 -11.19 4.82
C ARG A 343 -13.00 -9.86 4.66
N SER A 344 -11.86 -9.69 5.35
CA SER A 344 -11.02 -8.51 5.21
C SER A 344 -10.47 -8.37 3.80
N TYR A 345 -9.92 -9.46 3.26
CA TYR A 345 -9.40 -9.52 1.90
C TYR A 345 -10.49 -9.23 0.85
N ASP A 346 -11.66 -9.85 0.94
CA ASP A 346 -12.77 -9.63 0.01
C ASP A 346 -13.24 -8.17 0.04
N PHE A 347 -13.24 -7.54 1.22
CA PHE A 347 -13.54 -6.12 1.37
C PHE A 347 -12.52 -5.24 0.61
N TYR A 348 -11.22 -5.46 0.82
CA TYR A 348 -10.17 -4.68 0.15
C TYR A 348 -10.13 -4.95 -1.36
N GLU A 349 -10.37 -6.17 -1.82
CA GLU A 349 -10.48 -6.52 -3.24
C GLU A 349 -11.69 -5.82 -3.89
N CYS A 350 -12.87 -5.91 -3.26
CA CYS A 350 -14.11 -5.38 -3.80
C CYS A 350 -14.14 -3.84 -3.81
N HIS A 351 -13.33 -3.18 -2.99
CA HIS A 351 -13.37 -1.72 -2.87
C HIS A 351 -12.03 -1.03 -3.12
N PHE A 352 -11.04 -1.72 -3.68
CA PHE A 352 -9.68 -1.20 -3.89
C PHE A 352 -9.67 0.22 -4.49
N GLY A 353 -10.43 0.47 -5.56
CA GLY A 353 -10.46 1.76 -6.24
C GLY A 353 -11.16 2.89 -5.48
N SER A 354 -12.03 2.54 -4.52
CA SER A 354 -12.66 3.47 -3.59
C SER A 354 -11.75 3.76 -2.39
N ILE A 355 -11.02 2.76 -1.89
CA ILE A 355 -10.06 2.89 -0.78
C ILE A 355 -8.88 3.77 -1.20
N GLU A 356 -8.42 3.70 -2.45
CA GLU A 356 -7.44 4.65 -2.96
C GLU A 356 -7.91 6.11 -2.82
N ALA A 357 -9.22 6.37 -2.91
CA ALA A 357 -9.78 7.70 -2.74
C ALA A 357 -9.71 8.22 -1.29
N TRP A 358 -9.55 7.32 -0.30
CA TRP A 358 -9.33 7.66 1.10
C TRP A 358 -7.92 8.19 1.36
N ASN A 359 -6.97 7.87 0.48
CA ASN A 359 -5.60 8.36 0.56
C ASN A 359 -5.52 9.80 0.04
N GLY A 360 -4.68 10.61 0.70
CA GLY A 360 -4.49 12.01 0.34
C GLY A 360 -4.02 12.16 -1.12
N GLY A 361 -4.61 13.10 -1.86
CA GLY A 361 -4.21 13.40 -3.23
C GLY A 361 -4.96 12.64 -4.32
N VAL A 362 -6.00 11.85 -4.00
CA VAL A 362 -6.93 11.28 -4.99
C VAL A 362 -8.23 12.09 -5.06
N THR A 363 -8.75 12.56 -3.93
CA THR A 363 -9.86 13.51 -3.86
C THR A 363 -9.49 14.70 -2.97
N ASP A 364 -10.11 15.84 -3.21
CA ASP A 364 -9.96 17.04 -2.35
C ASP A 364 -11.03 17.07 -1.25
N SER A 365 -11.80 15.99 -1.06
CA SER A 365 -12.90 15.93 -0.10
C SER A 365 -12.38 15.61 1.31
N PRO A 366 -12.47 16.55 2.28
CA PRO A 366 -12.08 16.30 3.66
C PRO A 366 -12.92 15.19 4.31
N LEU A 367 -14.18 15.05 3.87
CA LEU A 367 -15.11 14.03 4.35
C LEU A 367 -14.63 12.63 3.98
N ILE A 368 -14.29 12.38 2.71
CA ILE A 368 -13.78 11.07 2.25
C ILE A 368 -12.52 10.68 3.02
N ALA A 369 -11.59 11.62 3.16
CA ALA A 369 -10.36 11.39 3.91
C ALA A 369 -10.63 11.13 5.41
N ALA A 370 -11.63 11.80 6.00
CA ALA A 370 -12.04 11.57 7.39
C ALA A 370 -12.70 10.20 7.59
N ILE A 371 -13.60 9.78 6.68
CA ILE A 371 -14.20 8.44 6.69
C ILE A 371 -13.09 7.39 6.70
N GLY A 372 -12.20 7.42 5.70
CA GLY A 372 -11.13 6.43 5.62
C GLY A 372 -10.17 6.44 6.81
N ARG A 373 -9.86 7.61 7.41
CA ARG A 373 -9.06 7.70 8.65
C ARG A 373 -9.71 7.04 9.84
N ALA A 374 -10.99 7.31 10.05
CA ALA A 374 -11.72 6.75 11.18
C ALA A 374 -11.98 5.24 10.99
N SER A 375 -12.36 4.81 9.78
CA SER A 375 -12.63 3.41 9.46
C SER A 375 -11.39 2.51 9.61
N GLU A 376 -10.24 2.92 9.08
CA GLU A 376 -8.98 2.17 9.25
C GLU A 376 -8.51 2.14 10.70
N ALA A 377 -8.60 3.26 11.42
CA ALA A 377 -8.24 3.32 12.85
C ALA A 377 -9.10 2.39 13.71
N HIS A 378 -10.39 2.28 13.40
CA HIS A 378 -11.28 1.36 14.10
C HIS A 378 -10.92 -0.11 13.83
N PHE A 379 -10.66 -0.46 12.56
CA PHE A 379 -10.20 -1.79 12.17
C PHE A 379 -8.88 -2.16 12.87
N ASP A 380 -7.88 -1.27 12.82
CA ASP A 380 -6.57 -1.51 13.41
C ASP A 380 -6.65 -1.64 14.94
N SER A 381 -7.53 -0.87 15.58
CA SER A 381 -7.75 -1.00 17.03
C SER A 381 -8.36 -2.36 17.41
N ALA A 382 -9.30 -2.87 16.63
CA ALA A 382 -9.89 -4.18 16.86
C ALA A 382 -8.85 -5.29 16.64
N ALA A 383 -8.07 -5.22 15.56
CA ALA A 383 -6.97 -6.13 15.27
C ALA A 383 -5.90 -6.14 16.39
N ALA A 384 -5.49 -4.96 16.86
CA ALA A 384 -4.55 -4.84 17.98
C ALA A 384 -5.13 -5.43 19.28
N THR A 385 -6.42 -5.27 19.52
CA THR A 385 -7.11 -5.83 20.70
C THR A 385 -7.18 -7.34 20.65
N MET A 386 -7.50 -7.89 19.48
CA MET A 386 -7.47 -9.32 19.24
C MET A 386 -6.07 -9.90 19.51
N LEU A 387 -5.02 -9.32 18.93
CA LEU A 387 -3.65 -9.81 19.07
C LEU A 387 -3.11 -9.65 20.51
N ALA A 388 -3.43 -8.56 21.19
CA ALA A 388 -2.97 -8.32 22.57
C ALA A 388 -3.59 -9.26 23.62
N ARG A 389 -4.74 -9.88 23.31
CA ARG A 389 -5.39 -10.87 24.18
C ARG A 389 -4.78 -12.27 24.03
N ALA A 390 -4.24 -12.57 22.85
CA ALA A 390 -3.60 -13.84 22.59
C ALA A 390 -2.28 -13.99 23.37
N PRO A 391 -1.91 -15.19 23.82
CA PRO A 391 -0.58 -15.45 24.36
C PRO A 391 0.49 -15.09 23.32
N GLN A 392 1.45 -14.24 23.70
CA GLN A 392 2.53 -13.80 22.81
C GLN A 392 3.87 -14.36 23.28
N HIS A 393 4.66 -14.88 22.35
CA HIS A 393 6.05 -15.28 22.61
C HIS A 393 7.00 -14.09 22.68
N TYR A 394 6.60 -12.96 22.10
CA TYR A 394 7.34 -11.72 22.10
C TYR A 394 6.39 -10.53 22.33
N PRO A 395 6.76 -9.52 23.14
CA PRO A 395 5.90 -8.37 23.41
C PRO A 395 5.90 -7.39 22.23
N PHE A 396 5.23 -7.72 21.13
CA PHE A 396 5.12 -6.84 19.96
C PHE A 396 4.46 -5.49 20.31
N ASP A 397 4.82 -4.43 19.58
CA ASP A 397 4.03 -3.20 19.62
C ASP A 397 2.63 -3.50 19.04
N PRO A 398 1.55 -3.29 19.81
CA PRO A 398 0.20 -3.70 19.39
C PRO A 398 -0.31 -2.91 18.18
N VAL A 399 0.11 -1.66 18.02
CA VAL A 399 -0.27 -0.82 16.89
C VAL A 399 0.40 -1.33 15.63
N VAL A 400 1.72 -1.53 15.67
CA VAL A 400 2.45 -2.05 14.51
C VAL A 400 2.00 -3.47 14.16
N SER A 401 1.63 -4.29 15.15
CA SER A 401 1.05 -5.62 14.94
C SER A 401 -0.26 -5.56 14.15
N ALA A 402 -1.15 -4.62 14.46
CA ALA A 402 -2.36 -4.39 13.68
C ALA A 402 -2.05 -3.91 12.26
N LEU A 403 -1.05 -3.04 12.09
CA LEU A 403 -0.62 -2.60 10.75
C LEU A 403 -0.08 -3.76 9.91
N ILE A 404 0.66 -4.68 10.50
CA ILE A 404 1.11 -5.92 9.83
C ILE A 404 -0.10 -6.76 9.41
N LEU A 405 -1.10 -6.91 10.29
CA LEU A 405 -2.30 -7.67 9.98
C LEU A 405 -3.13 -7.02 8.87
N ARG A 406 -3.30 -5.69 8.91
CA ARG A 406 -3.96 -4.95 7.82
C ARG A 406 -3.18 -5.05 6.51
N ALA A 407 -1.85 -4.88 6.54
CA ALA A 407 -0.98 -5.03 5.37
C ALA A 407 -1.12 -6.43 4.74
N SER A 408 -1.30 -7.45 5.57
CA SER A 408 -1.54 -8.83 5.15
C SER A 408 -2.85 -8.99 4.36
N SER A 409 -3.84 -8.12 4.59
CA SER A 409 -5.15 -8.13 3.92
C SER A 409 -5.27 -7.13 2.75
N THR A 410 -4.35 -6.17 2.58
CA THR A 410 -4.48 -5.06 1.62
C THR A 410 -3.77 -5.29 0.27
N SER A 411 -2.44 -5.08 0.21
CA SER A 411 -1.70 -4.99 -1.06
C SER A 411 -0.86 -6.22 -1.35
N VAL A 412 -0.45 -6.96 -0.31
CA VAL A 412 0.28 -8.22 -0.45
C VAL A 412 -0.46 -9.17 -1.40
N LEU A 413 -1.79 -9.24 -1.31
CA LEU A 413 -2.62 -10.18 -2.07
C LEU A 413 -3.03 -9.63 -3.45
N ASN A 414 -3.20 -8.32 -3.59
CA ASN A 414 -3.48 -7.70 -4.91
C ASN A 414 -2.24 -7.65 -5.81
N LYS A 415 -1.04 -7.40 -5.25
CA LYS A 415 0.24 -7.52 -5.95
C LYS A 415 0.58 -8.98 -6.23
N ALA A 416 0.19 -9.91 -5.35
CA ALA A 416 0.36 -11.35 -5.57
C ALA A 416 -0.35 -11.86 -6.83
N LYS A 417 -1.59 -11.43 -7.09
CA LYS A 417 -2.36 -11.79 -8.30
C LYS A 417 -1.66 -11.39 -9.60
N GLU A 418 -0.89 -10.31 -9.58
CA GLU A 418 -0.11 -9.89 -10.74
C GLU A 418 1.23 -10.63 -10.87
N ILE A 419 1.72 -11.30 -9.83
CA ILE A 419 3.08 -11.85 -9.77
C ILE A 419 3.09 -13.39 -9.78
N LEU A 420 2.18 -14.04 -9.05
CA LEU A 420 1.97 -15.49 -9.07
C LEU A 420 0.94 -15.81 -10.15
N HIS A 421 1.33 -16.63 -11.13
CA HIS A 421 0.40 -17.31 -12.03
C HIS A 421 -0.73 -17.98 -11.22
N PRO A 422 -1.96 -18.07 -11.77
CA PRO A 422 -3.18 -17.73 -11.05
C PRO A 422 -3.31 -18.50 -9.72
N VAL A 423 -2.96 -17.82 -8.63
CA VAL A 423 -3.28 -18.27 -7.27
C VAL A 423 -4.61 -17.62 -6.89
N SER A 424 -5.54 -18.42 -6.40
CA SER A 424 -6.85 -17.95 -5.96
C SER A 424 -6.72 -17.05 -4.72
N GLY A 425 -7.71 -16.17 -4.50
CA GLY A 425 -7.78 -15.37 -3.26
C GLY A 425 -7.77 -16.22 -2.00
N GLU A 426 -8.44 -17.38 -2.04
CA GLU A 426 -8.47 -18.34 -0.94
C GLU A 426 -7.07 -18.89 -0.62
N GLU A 427 -6.32 -19.33 -1.62
CA GLU A 427 -4.94 -19.82 -1.43
C GLU A 427 -4.01 -18.74 -0.86
N LEU A 428 -4.18 -17.50 -1.33
CA LEU A 428 -3.43 -16.35 -0.82
C LEU A 428 -3.76 -16.06 0.65
N VAL A 429 -5.02 -16.15 1.04
CA VAL A 429 -5.42 -15.96 2.43
C VAL A 429 -4.99 -17.14 3.29
N ARG A 430 -5.02 -18.39 2.80
CA ARG A 430 -4.46 -19.55 3.53
C ARG A 430 -2.98 -19.38 3.84
N LEU A 431 -2.20 -18.95 2.84
CA LEU A 431 -0.79 -18.59 3.01
C LEU A 431 -0.64 -17.48 4.07
N THR A 432 -1.46 -16.44 3.96
CA THR A 432 -1.45 -15.30 4.89
C THR A 432 -1.75 -15.72 6.32
N THR A 433 -2.79 -16.55 6.53
CA THR A 433 -3.13 -17.11 7.84
C THR A 433 -1.95 -17.91 8.41
N SER A 434 -1.27 -18.72 7.59
CA SER A 434 -0.07 -19.45 8.01
C SER A 434 1.06 -18.48 8.43
N CYS A 435 1.31 -17.44 7.63
CA CYS A 435 2.31 -16.42 7.95
C CYS A 435 1.99 -15.65 9.24
N VAL A 436 0.72 -15.25 9.44
CA VAL A 436 0.25 -14.56 10.66
C VAL A 436 0.45 -15.44 11.89
N ARG A 437 0.07 -16.73 11.81
CA ARG A 437 0.22 -17.68 12.92
C ARG A 437 1.69 -17.93 13.27
N ARG A 438 2.53 -18.17 12.26
CA ARG A 438 3.98 -18.32 12.46
C ARG A 438 4.62 -17.06 13.04
N GLY A 439 4.25 -15.90 12.51
CA GLY A 439 4.86 -14.61 12.85
C GLY A 439 4.52 -14.11 14.25
N PHE A 440 3.26 -14.19 14.67
CA PHE A 440 2.83 -13.72 16.00
C PHE A 440 2.89 -14.81 17.08
N PHE A 441 2.61 -16.06 16.73
CA PHE A 441 2.40 -17.14 17.72
C PHE A 441 3.47 -18.23 17.65
N GLY A 442 4.47 -18.15 16.76
CA GLY A 442 5.56 -19.13 16.69
C GLY A 442 5.12 -20.55 16.35
N GLU A 443 3.90 -20.73 15.85
CA GLU A 443 3.35 -22.05 15.53
C GLU A 443 3.96 -22.57 14.23
N SER A 444 4.56 -23.76 14.28
CA SER A 444 4.94 -24.49 13.08
C SER A 444 3.66 -25.10 12.50
N GLY A 445 3.16 -24.51 11.41
CA GLY A 445 1.91 -24.93 10.75
C GLY A 445 1.90 -26.37 10.26
#